data_AF-A0A5S3RJQ5-F1
#
_entry.id   AF-A0A5S3RJQ5-F1
#
_cell.length_a   1.000
_cell.length_b   1.000
_cell.length_c   1.000
_cell.angle_alpha   90.00
_cell.angle_beta   90.00
_cell.angle_gamma   90.00
#
_symmetry.space_group_name_H-M   'P 1'
#
loop_
_entity.id
_entity.type
_entity.pdbx_description
1 polymer ?
#
loop_
_entity_poly.entity_id
_entity_poly.type
_entity_poly.pdbx_seq_one_letter_code
_entity_poly.pdbx_strand_id
1 'polypeptide(L)'
;WMVYGSYSGGIFVLAMDETTGKPLPGQGYGTKLVGGDYRAIEGAFAMYSPESDYYYLFYSVAGFAANDGYNVRVARSKTPQGPYLDNAGNDIAAAAGLEIGEKLIGGFEYTQELGETTPAWGYQSPGHNSAYYDETTGKHIFVTHTRFPLSS
;
A
#
# COMPACT_ATOMS: atom_id res chain seq x y z
N TRP A 1 11.82 11.17 5.54
CA TRP A 1 11.53 10.76 4.15
C TRP A 1 10.09 11.06 3.80
N MET A 2 9.79 11.35 2.54
CA MET A 2 8.42 11.52 2.03
C MET A 2 8.22 10.60 0.83
N VAL A 3 7.27 9.67 0.95
CA VAL A 3 6.84 8.81 -0.16
C VAL A 3 5.62 9.43 -0.83
N TYR A 4 5.55 9.42 -2.16
CA TYR A 4 4.46 10.04 -2.91
C TYR A 4 4.31 9.45 -4.32
N GLY A 5 3.18 9.72 -4.97
CA GLY A 5 2.91 9.33 -6.35
C GLY A 5 1.52 8.75 -6.53
N SER A 6 0.97 8.91 -7.74
CA SER A 6 -0.26 8.26 -8.18
C SER A 6 -0.21 8.09 -9.70
N TYR A 7 -0.33 6.84 -10.13
CA TYR A 7 -0.33 6.42 -11.53
C TYR A 7 0.97 6.88 -12.23
N SER A 8 0.86 7.39 -13.46
CA SER A 8 1.90 8.14 -14.17
C SER A 8 3.30 7.48 -14.11
N GLY A 9 4.28 8.17 -13.52
CA GLY A 9 5.66 7.70 -13.39
C GLY A 9 5.90 6.71 -12.24
N GLY A 10 4.88 6.45 -11.41
CA GLY A 10 4.96 5.57 -10.25
C GLY A 10 5.10 6.30 -8.91
N ILE A 11 5.49 5.53 -7.90
CA ILE A 11 5.75 5.98 -6.53
C ILE A 11 7.23 6.33 -6.39
N PHE A 12 7.50 7.46 -5.76
CA PHE A 12 8.83 7.98 -5.51
C PHE A 12 9.02 8.29 -4.02
N VAL A 13 10.28 8.42 -3.62
CA VAL A 13 10.66 8.84 -2.26
C VAL A 13 11.71 9.94 -2.31
N LEU A 14 11.53 10.94 -1.42
CA LEU A 14 12.45 12.05 -1.21
C LEU A 14 13.01 12.05 0.20
N ALA A 15 14.31 12.30 0.33
CA ALA A 15 14.91 12.69 1.59
C ALA A 15 14.45 14.11 1.92
N MET A 16 14.02 14.32 3.16
CA MET A 16 13.45 15.58 3.63
C MET A 16 14.35 16.18 4.70
N ASP A 17 14.50 17.49 4.68
CA ASP A 17 15.12 18.25 5.75
C ASP A 17 14.18 18.25 6.97
N GLU A 18 14.67 17.75 8.10
CA GLU A 18 13.87 17.58 9.33
C GLU A 18 13.52 18.91 10.01
N THR A 19 14.26 19.98 9.72
CA THR A 19 14.00 21.30 10.32
C THR A 19 12.94 22.06 9.54
N THR A 20 12.95 21.95 8.22
CA THR A 20 12.12 22.77 7.32
C THR A 20 10.94 22.01 6.72
N GLY A 21 10.97 20.67 6.74
CA GLY A 21 10.00 19.82 6.05
C GLY A 21 10.09 19.87 4.53
N LYS A 22 11.13 20.48 3.95
CA LYS A 22 11.34 20.57 2.50
C LYS A 22 12.20 19.42 1.99
N PRO A 23 12.08 19.00 0.71
CA PRO A 23 13.04 18.07 0.12
C PRO A 23 14.47 18.63 0.15
N LEU A 24 15.45 17.76 0.42
CA LEU A 24 16.86 18.12 0.24
C LEU A 24 17.14 18.46 -1.24
N PRO A 25 18.06 19.41 -1.54
CA PRO A 25 18.32 19.86 -2.90
C PRO A 25 18.94 18.76 -3.79
N GLY A 26 18.76 18.88 -5.11
CA GLY A 26 19.44 18.03 -6.09
C GLY A 26 18.82 16.65 -6.35
N GLN A 27 17.65 16.34 -5.76
CA GLN A 27 17.00 15.03 -5.90
C GLN A 27 16.08 14.89 -7.13
N GLY A 28 15.68 15.99 -7.76
CA GLY A 28 14.60 15.96 -8.77
C GLY A 28 13.30 15.42 -8.16
N TYR A 29 12.72 14.39 -8.77
CA TYR A 29 11.57 13.66 -8.20
C TYR A 29 11.96 12.59 -7.17
N GLY A 30 13.26 12.39 -6.88
CA GLY A 30 13.73 11.40 -5.93
C GLY A 30 13.89 9.99 -6.53
N THR A 31 13.88 8.98 -5.67
CA THR A 31 14.11 7.58 -6.06
C THR A 31 12.79 6.89 -6.36
N LYS A 32 12.65 6.25 -7.54
CA LYS A 32 11.46 5.47 -7.89
C LYS A 32 11.41 4.17 -7.09
N LEU A 33 10.29 3.90 -6.42
CA LEU A 33 10.07 2.71 -5.61
C LEU A 33 9.28 1.63 -6.33
N VAL A 34 8.22 1.99 -7.07
CA VAL A 34 7.36 1.05 -7.81
C VAL A 34 6.58 1.80 -8.89
N GLY A 35 6.18 1.13 -9.96
CA GLY A 35 5.32 1.71 -11.00
C GLY A 35 6.06 2.34 -12.19
N GLY A 36 5.39 3.25 -12.87
CA GLY A 36 5.74 3.73 -14.22
C GLY A 36 4.72 3.27 -15.27
N ASP A 37 4.81 3.83 -16.47
CA ASP A 37 3.97 3.51 -17.64
C ASP A 37 2.46 3.67 -17.38
N TYR A 38 2.07 4.70 -16.64
CA TYR A 38 0.67 5.03 -16.30
C TYR A 38 -0.10 3.94 -15.54
N ARG A 39 0.60 2.95 -14.99
CA ARG A 39 0.00 1.88 -14.21
C ARG A 39 -0.71 2.43 -12.99
N ALA A 40 -1.94 1.98 -12.76
CA ALA A 40 -2.78 2.36 -11.63
C ALA A 40 -2.20 1.90 -10.29
N ILE A 41 -1.27 2.68 -9.75
CA ILE A 41 -0.57 2.44 -8.48
C ILE A 41 -0.48 3.77 -7.73
N GLU A 42 -0.98 3.82 -6.50
CA GLU A 42 -1.07 5.06 -5.72
C GLU A 42 -1.19 4.81 -4.21
N GLY A 43 -1.36 5.89 -3.44
CA GLY A 43 -1.70 5.81 -2.01
C GLY A 43 -0.60 5.16 -1.18
N ALA A 44 0.66 5.46 -1.52
CA ALA A 44 1.80 4.84 -0.88
C ALA A 44 1.96 5.29 0.58
N PHE A 45 2.21 4.33 1.47
CA PHE A 45 2.47 4.59 2.89
C PHE A 45 3.60 3.68 3.38
N ALA A 46 4.61 4.25 4.03
CA ALA A 46 5.74 3.51 4.56
C ALA A 46 5.71 3.51 6.09
N MET A 47 5.87 2.33 6.70
CA MET A 47 5.94 2.14 8.15
C MET A 47 7.14 1.28 8.51
N TYR A 48 7.92 1.70 9.51
CA TYR A 48 8.94 0.84 10.11
C TYR A 48 8.30 -0.07 11.15
N SER A 49 8.67 -1.35 11.16
CA SER A 49 8.33 -2.29 12.23
C SER A 49 9.57 -2.66 13.02
N PRO A 50 9.63 -2.33 14.33
CA PRO A 50 10.76 -2.73 15.18
C PRO A 50 10.79 -4.24 15.46
N GLU A 51 9.67 -4.96 15.27
CA GLU A 51 9.62 -6.41 15.51
C GLU A 51 10.40 -7.22 14.48
N SER A 52 10.36 -6.79 13.22
CA SER A 52 11.05 -7.47 12.12
C SER A 52 12.27 -6.70 11.62
N ASP A 53 12.47 -5.47 12.09
CA ASP A 53 13.49 -4.55 11.62
C ASP A 53 13.39 -4.32 10.10
N TYR A 54 12.19 -3.96 9.63
CA TYR A 54 11.92 -3.67 8.21
C TYR A 54 11.05 -2.43 8.05
N TYR A 55 11.26 -1.72 6.95
CA TYR A 55 10.30 -0.79 6.39
C TYR A 55 9.33 -1.55 5.50
N TYR A 56 8.03 -1.40 5.73
CA TYR A 56 6.96 -1.92 4.89
C TYR A 56 6.40 -0.78 4.06
N LEU A 57 6.43 -0.93 2.74
CA LEU A 57 5.78 -0.03 1.79
C LEU A 57 4.45 -0.64 1.40
N PHE A 58 3.37 0.01 1.80
CA PHE A 58 2.02 -0.24 1.32
C PHE A 58 1.72 0.65 0.13
N TYR A 59 0.95 0.14 -0.83
CA TYR A 59 0.41 0.90 -1.96
C TYR A 59 -0.85 0.20 -2.46
N SER A 60 -1.73 0.94 -3.12
CA SER A 60 -2.93 0.38 -3.73
C SER A 60 -2.77 0.30 -5.23
N VAL A 61 -3.34 -0.74 -5.84
CA VAL A 61 -3.36 -0.93 -7.29
C VAL A 61 -4.79 -0.98 -7.82
N ALA A 62 -4.93 -0.73 -9.13
CA ALA A 62 -6.22 -0.58 -9.82
C ALA A 62 -7.00 0.68 -9.36
N GLY A 63 -8.27 0.82 -9.75
CA GLY A 63 -9.07 2.01 -9.45
C GLY A 63 -9.87 1.90 -8.16
N PHE A 64 -10.12 3.04 -7.52
CA PHE A 64 -10.80 3.09 -6.22
C PHE A 64 -12.33 2.90 -6.32
N ALA A 65 -12.95 3.05 -7.50
CA ALA A 65 -14.39 2.89 -7.64
C ALA A 65 -14.84 1.44 -7.34
N ALA A 66 -16.13 1.25 -7.08
CA ALA A 66 -16.67 -0.03 -6.58
C ALA A 66 -16.27 -1.24 -7.44
N ASN A 67 -16.24 -1.07 -8.77
CA ASN A 67 -16.01 -2.18 -9.71
C ASN A 67 -14.63 -2.14 -10.36
N ASP A 68 -13.72 -1.29 -9.86
CA ASP A 68 -12.40 -1.10 -10.46
C ASP A 68 -11.31 -1.98 -9.84
N GLY A 69 -11.63 -2.76 -8.80
CA GLY A 69 -10.77 -3.80 -8.26
C GLY A 69 -9.65 -3.32 -7.33
N TYR A 70 -9.84 -2.18 -6.64
CA TYR A 70 -8.85 -1.66 -5.68
C TYR A 70 -8.43 -2.72 -4.68
N ASN A 71 -7.11 -2.87 -4.50
CA ASN A 71 -6.52 -3.79 -3.55
C ASN A 71 -5.18 -3.25 -3.05
N VAL A 72 -4.86 -3.57 -1.79
CA VAL A 72 -3.60 -3.16 -1.16
C VAL A 72 -2.53 -4.21 -1.38
N ARG A 73 -1.36 -3.71 -1.75
CA ARG A 73 -0.12 -4.46 -1.90
C ARG A 73 0.90 -4.03 -0.85
N VAL A 74 1.81 -4.94 -0.52
CA VAL A 74 2.91 -4.69 0.41
C VAL A 74 4.22 -5.30 -0.06
N ALA A 75 5.31 -4.58 0.20
CA ALA A 75 6.69 -5.04 0.03
C ALA A 75 7.54 -4.50 1.18
N ARG A 76 8.76 -5.01 1.36
CA ARG A 76 9.63 -4.60 2.48
C ARG A 76 11.07 -4.29 2.09
N SER A 77 11.71 -3.43 2.85
CA SER A 77 13.12 -3.04 2.69
C SER A 77 13.81 -2.89 4.04
N LYS A 78 15.13 -3.08 4.08
CA LYS A 78 15.98 -2.73 5.25
C LYS A 78 16.28 -1.24 5.37
N THR A 79 15.99 -0.46 4.32
CA THR A 79 16.23 0.98 4.27
C THR A 79 14.96 1.72 3.81
N PRO A 80 14.74 2.97 4.24
CA PRO A 80 13.54 3.74 3.85
C PRO A 80 13.37 3.91 2.32
N GLN A 81 14.47 4.00 1.59
CA GLN A 81 14.51 4.25 0.15
C GLN A 81 14.58 2.99 -0.73
N GLY A 82 14.49 1.81 -0.13
CA GLY A 82 14.58 0.55 -0.87
C GLY A 82 16.00 0.05 -1.14
N PRO A 83 16.15 -1.02 -1.94
CA PRO A 83 15.09 -1.64 -2.75
C PRO A 83 14.02 -2.32 -1.89
N TYR A 84 12.76 -2.17 -2.29
CA TYR A 84 11.65 -2.90 -1.67
C TYR A 84 11.45 -4.21 -2.40
N LEU A 85 11.47 -5.31 -1.65
CA LEU A 85 11.37 -6.65 -2.20
C LEU A 85 10.02 -7.27 -1.85
N ASP A 86 9.49 -8.06 -2.79
CA ASP A 86 8.37 -8.96 -2.53
C ASP A 86 8.81 -10.18 -1.70
N ASN A 87 7.87 -11.08 -1.37
CA ASN A 87 8.16 -12.27 -0.56
C ASN A 87 9.06 -13.29 -1.29
N ALA A 88 9.12 -13.25 -2.63
CA ALA A 88 10.01 -14.08 -3.44
C ALA A 88 11.41 -13.46 -3.60
N GLY A 89 11.64 -12.25 -3.07
CA GLY A 89 12.91 -11.54 -3.13
C GLY A 89 13.10 -10.70 -4.39
N ASN A 90 12.06 -10.48 -5.19
CA ASN A 90 12.15 -9.65 -6.40
C ASN A 90 11.99 -8.16 -6.04
N ASP A 91 12.78 -7.31 -6.70
CA ASP A 91 12.63 -5.86 -6.59
C ASP A 91 11.36 -5.38 -7.31
N ILE A 92 10.45 -4.78 -6.55
CA ILE A 92 9.17 -4.29 -7.07
C ILE A 92 9.34 -3.13 -8.07
N ALA A 93 10.47 -2.40 -8.03
CA ALA A 93 10.75 -1.31 -8.97
C ALA A 93 10.95 -1.81 -10.41
N ALA A 94 11.41 -3.06 -10.55
CA ALA A 94 11.62 -3.74 -11.83
C ALA A 94 10.41 -4.55 -12.32
N ALA A 95 9.39 -4.73 -11.47
CA ALA A 95 8.24 -5.55 -11.79
C ALA A 95 7.27 -4.86 -12.76
N ALA A 96 6.64 -5.66 -13.63
CA ALA A 96 5.65 -5.24 -14.63
C ALA A 96 4.22 -5.56 -14.17
N GLY A 97 3.23 -4.94 -14.81
CA GLY A 97 1.81 -5.15 -14.48
C GLY A 97 1.39 -4.54 -13.14
N LEU A 98 0.26 -5.00 -12.59
CA LEU A 98 -0.32 -4.54 -11.32
C LEU A 98 -0.22 -5.57 -10.19
N GLU A 99 0.12 -6.82 -10.50
CA GLU A 99 0.30 -7.89 -9.51
C GLU A 99 1.72 -7.85 -8.95
N ILE A 100 2.06 -6.74 -8.30
CA ILE A 100 3.41 -6.47 -7.79
C ILE A 100 3.34 -6.41 -6.27
N GLY A 101 4.23 -7.15 -5.61
CA GLY A 101 4.21 -7.30 -4.16
C GLY A 101 3.07 -8.19 -3.67
N GLU A 102 3.02 -8.39 -2.36
CA GLU A 102 2.07 -9.28 -1.71
C GLU A 102 0.68 -8.64 -1.64
N LYS A 103 -0.39 -9.37 -1.97
CA LYS A 103 -1.76 -8.84 -1.88
C LYS A 103 -2.26 -8.99 -0.45
N LEU A 104 -2.34 -7.88 0.27
CA LEU A 104 -2.79 -7.89 1.66
C LEU A 104 -4.32 -8.00 1.76
N ILE A 105 -5.04 -7.22 0.97
CA ILE A 105 -6.51 -7.22 0.97
C ILE A 105 -7.04 -6.77 -0.39
N GLY A 106 -8.13 -7.39 -0.85
CA GLY A 106 -8.92 -6.93 -1.98
C GLY A 106 -10.41 -7.09 -1.67
N GLY A 107 -11.25 -6.87 -2.67
CA GLY A 107 -12.69 -7.10 -2.51
C GLY A 107 -13.01 -8.54 -2.09
N PHE A 108 -13.90 -8.70 -1.11
CA PHE A 108 -14.41 -9.98 -0.64
C PHE A 108 -15.83 -9.81 -0.11
N GLU A 109 -16.57 -10.90 -0.08
CA GLU A 109 -17.89 -10.96 0.56
C GLU A 109 -18.05 -12.34 1.20
N TYR A 110 -18.42 -12.34 2.48
CA TYR A 110 -18.96 -13.53 3.13
C TYR A 110 -20.46 -13.51 2.93
N THR A 111 -20.96 -14.41 2.09
CA THR A 111 -22.37 -14.52 1.76
C THR A 111 -23.14 -15.23 2.87
N GLN A 112 -24.41 -14.90 3.02
CA GLN A 112 -25.33 -15.60 3.91
C GLN A 112 -25.93 -16.80 3.17
N GLU A 113 -25.69 -18.01 3.67
CA GLU A 113 -26.31 -19.22 3.15
C GLU A 113 -27.68 -19.49 3.78
N LEU A 114 -28.49 -20.34 3.12
CA LEU A 114 -29.80 -20.71 3.63
C LEU A 114 -29.71 -21.36 5.02
N GLY A 115 -30.36 -20.74 6.00
CA GLY A 115 -30.38 -21.21 7.39
C GLY A 115 -29.37 -20.52 8.31
N GLU A 116 -28.49 -19.66 7.77
CA GLU A 116 -27.63 -18.81 8.59
C GLU A 116 -28.39 -17.58 9.10
N THR A 117 -28.06 -17.14 10.31
CA THR A 117 -28.68 -15.95 10.94
C THR A 117 -27.83 -14.69 10.83
N THR A 118 -26.55 -14.84 10.46
CA THR A 118 -25.61 -13.71 10.33
C THR A 118 -25.79 -13.09 8.95
N PRO A 119 -25.93 -11.75 8.84
CA PRO A 119 -26.05 -11.10 7.55
C PRO A 119 -24.76 -11.22 6.74
N ALA A 120 -24.89 -11.21 5.41
CA ALA A 120 -23.76 -11.09 4.52
C ALA A 120 -23.00 -9.79 4.82
N TRP A 121 -21.68 -9.83 4.68
CA TRP A 121 -20.85 -8.64 4.82
C TRP A 121 -19.57 -8.79 4.01
N GLY A 122 -19.04 -7.66 3.58
CA GLY A 122 -17.84 -7.65 2.74
C GLY A 122 -17.31 -6.27 2.51
N TYR A 123 -16.13 -6.21 1.91
CA TYR A 123 -15.50 -4.99 1.46
C TYR A 123 -15.39 -5.01 -0.06
N GLN A 124 -15.59 -3.84 -0.65
CA GLN A 124 -15.46 -3.63 -2.08
C GLN A 124 -14.45 -2.51 -2.31
N SER A 125 -13.43 -2.76 -3.12
CA SER A 125 -12.34 -1.81 -3.37
C SER A 125 -11.70 -1.21 -2.09
N PRO A 126 -11.26 -2.02 -1.11
CA PRO A 126 -10.48 -1.52 0.02
C PRO A 126 -9.10 -1.02 -0.40
N GLY A 127 -8.66 0.15 0.08
CA GLY A 127 -7.31 0.63 -0.15
C GLY A 127 -7.01 2.06 0.30
N HIS A 128 -5.95 2.64 -0.26
CA HIS A 128 -5.35 3.90 0.16
C HIS A 128 -5.15 3.94 1.69
N ASN A 129 -4.41 2.95 2.18
CA ASN A 129 -4.27 2.76 3.61
C ASN A 129 -3.18 3.66 4.20
N SER A 130 -3.27 3.86 5.50
CA SER A 130 -2.14 4.12 6.38
C SER A 130 -1.92 2.93 7.31
N ALA A 131 -0.87 3.00 8.12
CA ALA A 131 -0.59 2.00 9.15
C ALA A 131 0.03 2.68 10.38
N TYR A 132 -0.16 2.07 11.55
CA TYR A 132 0.38 2.53 12.81
C TYR A 132 0.91 1.36 13.62
N TYR A 133 2.06 1.54 14.28
CA TYR A 133 2.58 0.60 15.27
C TYR A 133 2.42 1.22 16.65
N ASP A 134 1.63 0.58 17.50
CA ASP A 134 1.45 0.98 18.88
C ASP A 134 2.55 0.36 19.75
N GLU A 135 3.53 1.18 20.13
CA GLU A 135 4.66 0.75 20.97
C GLU A 135 4.23 0.25 22.36
N THR A 136 3.07 0.68 22.86
CA THR A 136 2.58 0.29 24.20
C THR A 136 2.06 -1.14 24.19
N THR A 137 1.38 -1.54 23.10
CA THR A 137 0.73 -2.85 22.99
C THR A 137 1.43 -3.82 22.05
N GLY A 138 2.39 -3.35 21.26
CA GLY A 138 3.05 -4.13 20.20
C GLY A 138 2.15 -4.39 18.99
N LYS A 139 1.03 -3.69 18.84
CA LYS A 139 0.06 -3.95 17.76
C LYS A 139 0.35 -3.12 16.52
N HIS A 140 0.32 -3.75 15.35
CA HIS A 140 0.17 -3.06 14.07
C HIS A 140 -1.32 -2.87 13.74
N ILE A 141 -1.69 -1.64 13.43
CA ILE A 141 -3.04 -1.23 13.07
C ILE A 141 -3.02 -0.79 11.61
N PHE A 142 -3.84 -1.44 10.80
CA PHE A 142 -4.07 -1.09 9.41
C PHE A 142 -5.33 -0.22 9.31
N VAL A 143 -5.23 0.95 8.67
CA VAL A 143 -6.33 1.90 8.55
C VAL A 143 -6.58 2.18 7.07
N THR A 144 -7.78 1.95 6.59
CA THR A 144 -8.12 2.07 5.16
C THR A 144 -9.55 2.56 4.98
N HIS A 145 -9.88 3.07 3.80
CA HIS A 145 -11.27 3.22 3.39
C HIS A 145 -11.69 2.02 2.53
N THR A 146 -13.00 1.78 2.45
CA THR A 146 -13.58 0.78 1.55
C THR A 146 -14.99 1.15 1.14
N ARG A 147 -15.47 0.59 0.04
CA ARG A 147 -16.89 0.53 -0.33
C ARG A 147 -17.46 -0.81 0.15
N PHE A 148 -18.75 -1.03 -0.07
CA PHE A 148 -19.45 -2.21 0.43
C PHE A 148 -20.26 -2.86 -0.71
N PRO A 149 -20.36 -4.20 -0.75
CA PRO A 149 -21.28 -4.90 -1.64
C PRO A 149 -22.72 -4.40 -1.50
N LEU A 150 -23.49 -4.42 -2.58
CA LEU A 150 -24.91 -4.03 -2.54
C LEU A 150 -25.81 -5.07 -1.86
N SER A 151 -25.30 -6.30 -1.70
CA SER A 151 -25.96 -7.44 -1.07
C SER A 151 -25.84 -7.47 0.46
N SER A 152 -24.97 -6.63 1.03
CA SER A 152 -24.74 -6.50 2.48
C SER A 152 -25.47 -5.31 3.11
#